data_AF-A0A259NFI9-F1
#
_entry.id   AF-A0A259NFI9-F1
#
_cell.length_a   1.000
_cell.length_b   1.000
_cell.length_c   1.000
_cell.angle_alpha   90.00
_cell.angle_beta   90.00
_cell.angle_gamma   90.00
#
_symmetry.space_group_name_H-M   'P 1'
#
loop_
_entity.id
_entity.type
_entity.pdbx_description
1 polymer ?
#
loop_
_entity_poly.entity_id
_entity_poly.type
_entity_poly.pdbx_seq_one_letter_code
_entity_poly.pdbx_strand_id
1 'polypeptide(L)'
;TVHRARAYLQAGKVLKLEYNDDLSQISAQVWGAGFAPYRQKISLREQQGQWQLEDSCSCPVGGRCKHVLAVLLRLKRDYAQQQLRIKQMPLLQLDNWFAEVARVREPDAASSEESVLYLLSYGQSGLQLYPRRVKVLKKGGYSKGQPLGKYDLVAPQPPSWLAEEDYRLLSLFRSHNQQDQHLLEGRWGYELLQAFLATGRCYFGEARQPLSWQDARPLQLNWQAEANGQRLQLQIGDDDANQPIFTEPACFINTDHYELGPVDTALTGRELKLLTKMPLIPAAQLTQRLGQLQKLFPAVTLPLPEGAAASQLDVAPVPVLALQMRVQQPKMPARPVAILAFDYGAHRLPLNLQQRQTEIVTAAQSIFVLRQRGVEVAALEQLLALGLFSCELPAPANTLSAFSIGEGPDNPELWQPLLEALPELRQQGWRIE
;
A
#
# COMPACT_ATOMS: atom_id res chain seq x y z
N THR A 1 -49.86 18.82 -2.60
CA THR A 1 -48.61 18.80 -3.42
C THR A 1 -47.40 19.35 -2.69
N VAL A 2 -47.48 20.54 -2.08
CA VAL A 2 -46.36 21.21 -1.37
C VAL A 2 -45.67 20.34 -0.31
N HIS A 3 -46.44 19.72 0.58
CA HIS A 3 -45.88 18.85 1.64
C HIS A 3 -45.07 17.68 1.06
N ARG A 4 -45.58 17.03 -0.01
CA ARG A 4 -44.88 15.93 -0.69
C ARG A 4 -43.63 16.40 -1.43
N ALA A 5 -43.65 17.60 -2.02
CA ALA A 5 -42.48 18.18 -2.68
C ALA A 5 -41.36 18.47 -1.67
N ARG A 6 -41.70 19.03 -0.50
CA ARG A 6 -40.73 19.25 0.60
C ARG A 6 -40.13 17.93 1.11
N ALA A 7 -40.94 16.89 1.29
CA ALA A 7 -40.45 15.57 1.68
C ALA A 7 -39.49 14.96 0.64
N TYR A 8 -39.75 15.15 -0.66
CA TYR A 8 -38.84 14.69 -1.72
C TYR A 8 -37.52 15.45 -1.72
N LEU A 9 -37.54 16.75 -1.45
CA LEU A 9 -36.34 17.57 -1.30
C LEU A 9 -35.51 17.12 -0.09
N GLN A 10 -36.15 16.93 1.07
CA GLN A 10 -35.49 16.49 2.31
C GLN A 10 -34.89 15.09 2.17
N ALA A 11 -35.57 14.18 1.47
CA ALA A 11 -35.09 12.83 1.21
C ALA A 11 -34.06 12.75 0.05
N GLY A 12 -33.53 13.88 -0.43
CA GLY A 12 -32.48 13.90 -1.46
C GLY A 12 -32.92 13.34 -2.83
N LYS A 13 -34.23 13.30 -3.13
CA LYS A 13 -34.75 12.61 -4.32
C LYS A 13 -34.57 13.38 -5.62
N VAL A 14 -34.19 14.65 -5.58
CA VAL A 14 -33.80 15.39 -6.79
C VAL A 14 -32.36 15.01 -7.09
N LEU A 15 -32.13 14.16 -8.09
CA LEU A 15 -30.81 13.62 -8.40
C LEU A 15 -29.96 14.60 -9.20
N LYS A 16 -30.54 15.16 -10.27
CA LYS A 16 -29.86 16.06 -11.19
C LYS A 16 -30.67 17.34 -11.33
N LEU A 17 -29.97 18.47 -11.37
CA LEU A 17 -30.53 19.80 -11.59
C LEU A 17 -29.52 20.58 -12.42
N GLU A 18 -29.92 21.01 -13.61
CA GLU A 18 -29.13 21.83 -14.52
C GLU A 18 -29.97 23.03 -14.93
N TYR A 19 -29.38 24.22 -14.90
CA TYR A 19 -30.03 25.47 -15.29
C TYR A 19 -29.00 26.42 -15.90
N ASN A 20 -29.47 27.34 -16.72
CA ASN A 20 -28.69 28.46 -17.26
C ASN A 20 -28.70 29.67 -16.31
N ASP A 21 -27.78 30.61 -16.52
CA ASP A 21 -27.55 31.73 -15.59
C ASP A 21 -28.77 32.65 -15.40
N ASP A 22 -29.60 32.80 -16.44
CA ASP A 22 -30.83 33.60 -16.43
C ASP A 22 -32.06 32.83 -15.89
N LEU A 23 -31.89 31.57 -15.49
CA LEU A 23 -32.92 30.65 -15.00
C LEU A 23 -34.06 30.38 -16.01
N SER A 24 -33.89 30.73 -17.29
CA SER A 24 -34.95 30.60 -18.29
C SER A 24 -35.19 29.15 -18.71
N GLN A 25 -34.18 28.27 -18.57
CA GLN A 25 -34.28 26.84 -18.86
C GLN A 25 -33.72 26.01 -17.71
N ILE A 26 -34.56 25.14 -17.16
CA ILE A 26 -34.22 24.27 -16.04
C ILE A 26 -34.56 22.83 -16.45
N SER A 27 -33.60 21.93 -16.30
CA SER A 27 -33.80 20.50 -16.50
C SER A 27 -33.41 19.72 -15.26
N ALA A 28 -34.17 18.67 -14.93
CA ALA A 28 -33.94 17.92 -13.71
C ALA A 28 -34.34 16.45 -13.82
N GLN A 29 -33.86 15.67 -12.85
CA GLN A 29 -34.22 14.28 -12.64
C GLN A 29 -34.60 14.05 -11.18
N VAL A 30 -35.78 13.46 -10.94
CA VAL A 30 -36.31 13.23 -9.59
C VAL A 30 -36.74 11.78 -9.43
N TRP A 31 -36.27 11.13 -8.37
CA TRP A 31 -36.68 9.78 -8.00
C TRP A 31 -38.14 9.75 -7.55
N GLY A 32 -38.93 8.87 -8.15
CA GLY A 32 -40.36 8.74 -7.90
C GLY A 32 -40.76 7.30 -7.59
N ALA A 33 -42.00 6.95 -7.92
CA ALA A 33 -42.53 5.58 -7.76
C ALA A 33 -42.23 4.66 -8.96
N GLY A 34 -41.62 5.18 -10.03
CA GLY A 34 -41.26 4.41 -11.21
C GLY A 34 -39.87 3.79 -11.10
N PHE A 35 -39.59 2.81 -11.96
CA PHE A 35 -38.29 2.13 -12.06
C PHE A 35 -37.15 3.05 -12.54
N ALA A 36 -37.48 4.18 -13.19
CA ALA A 36 -36.55 5.18 -13.66
C ALA A 36 -36.89 6.57 -13.08
N PRO A 37 -35.90 7.46 -12.91
CA PRO A 37 -36.14 8.84 -12.47
C PRO A 37 -37.05 9.56 -13.46
N TYR A 38 -38.00 10.33 -12.92
CA TYR A 38 -38.80 11.22 -13.74
C TYR A 38 -37.95 12.40 -14.20
N ARG A 39 -38.03 12.74 -15.49
CA ARG A 39 -37.34 13.89 -16.09
C ARG A 39 -38.26 15.09 -16.12
N GLN A 40 -37.74 16.26 -15.77
CA GLN A 40 -38.46 17.52 -15.82
C GLN A 40 -37.79 18.49 -16.79
N LYS A 41 -38.61 19.25 -17.51
CA LYS A 41 -38.20 20.47 -18.20
C LYS A 41 -39.08 21.60 -17.72
N ILE A 42 -38.47 22.68 -17.26
CA ILE A 42 -39.12 23.86 -16.71
C ILE A 42 -38.56 25.08 -17.43
N SER A 43 -39.44 25.98 -17.86
CA SER A 43 -39.11 27.24 -18.52
C SER A 43 -39.75 28.37 -17.74
N LEU A 44 -38.94 29.36 -17.37
CA LEU A 44 -39.37 30.57 -16.67
C LEU A 44 -39.19 31.75 -17.63
N ARG A 45 -40.27 32.47 -17.93
CA ARG A 45 -40.24 33.65 -18.79
C ARG A 45 -40.91 34.82 -18.11
N GLU A 46 -40.27 35.98 -18.15
CA GLU A 46 -40.89 37.23 -17.70
C GLU A 46 -41.52 37.93 -18.90
N GLN A 47 -42.83 38.19 -18.85
CA GLN A 47 -43.56 38.96 -19.86
C GLN A 47 -44.38 40.04 -19.17
N GLN A 48 -44.18 41.31 -19.55
CA GLN A 48 -44.92 42.47 -19.02
C GLN A 48 -44.95 42.54 -17.47
N GLY A 49 -43.86 42.16 -16.80
CA GLY A 49 -43.75 42.15 -15.33
C GLY A 49 -44.44 40.97 -14.65
N GLN A 50 -44.92 39.97 -15.41
CA GLN A 50 -45.47 38.72 -14.87
C GLN A 50 -44.60 37.52 -15.26
N TRP A 51 -44.37 36.63 -14.29
CA TRP A 51 -43.63 35.38 -14.50
C TRP A 51 -44.55 34.27 -15.01
N GLN A 52 -44.21 33.73 -16.17
CA GLN A 52 -44.84 32.56 -16.75
C GLN A 52 -43.98 31.32 -16.49
N LEU A 53 -44.61 30.28 -15.93
CA LEU A 53 -44.01 28.98 -15.67
C LEU A 53 -44.59 27.96 -16.65
N GLU A 54 -43.74 27.46 -17.54
CA GLU A 54 -44.04 26.31 -18.38
C GLU A 54 -43.29 25.10 -17.82
N ASP A 55 -43.99 23.99 -17.58
CA ASP A 55 -43.38 22.82 -16.97
C ASP A 55 -43.91 21.50 -17.55
N SER A 56 -43.02 20.54 -17.67
CA SER A 56 -43.33 19.17 -18.06
C SER A 56 -42.55 18.21 -17.18
N CYS A 57 -43.18 17.09 -16.81
CA CYS A 57 -42.52 16.02 -16.09
C CYS A 57 -42.99 14.67 -16.63
N SER A 58 -42.08 13.73 -16.80
CA SER A 58 -42.38 12.38 -17.31
C SER A 58 -43.13 11.46 -16.33
N CYS A 59 -43.80 12.03 -15.33
CA CYS A 59 -44.58 11.28 -14.35
C CYS A 59 -46.04 11.16 -14.81
N PRO A 60 -46.84 10.25 -14.23
CA PRO A 60 -48.25 10.09 -14.63
C PRO A 60 -49.11 11.35 -14.50
N VAL A 61 -48.69 12.31 -13.68
CA VAL A 61 -49.37 13.60 -13.49
C VAL A 61 -49.00 14.61 -14.58
N GLY A 62 -47.87 14.43 -15.28
CA GLY A 62 -47.34 15.45 -16.18
C GLY A 62 -46.86 16.67 -15.40
N GLY A 63 -47.38 17.85 -15.74
CA GLY A 63 -46.99 19.12 -15.13
C GLY A 63 -47.55 19.41 -13.74
N ARG A 64 -47.10 20.50 -13.14
CA ARG A 64 -47.47 21.04 -11.82
C ARG A 64 -47.48 20.01 -10.70
N CYS A 65 -46.66 18.98 -10.86
CA CYS A 65 -46.59 17.85 -9.94
C CYS A 65 -45.63 18.14 -8.78
N LYS A 66 -45.64 17.26 -7.78
CA LYS A 66 -44.72 17.36 -6.62
C LYS A 66 -43.24 17.32 -7.01
N HIS A 67 -42.90 16.69 -8.14
CA HIS A 67 -41.52 16.60 -8.62
C HIS A 67 -41.03 17.94 -9.17
N VAL A 68 -41.84 18.60 -10.01
CA VAL A 68 -41.56 19.95 -10.52
C VAL A 68 -41.40 20.95 -9.37
N LEU A 69 -42.31 20.90 -8.38
CA LEU A 69 -42.19 21.77 -7.21
C LEU A 69 -40.94 21.45 -6.36
N ALA A 70 -40.55 20.18 -6.23
CA ALA A 70 -39.32 19.82 -5.52
C ALA A 70 -38.06 20.35 -6.23
N VAL A 71 -38.07 20.35 -7.57
CA VAL A 71 -37.01 20.94 -8.40
C VAL A 71 -36.92 22.45 -8.18
N LEU A 72 -38.04 23.17 -8.24
CA LEU A 72 -38.06 24.62 -8.00
C LEU A 72 -37.61 25.00 -6.59
N LEU A 73 -37.98 24.21 -5.57
CA LEU A 73 -37.53 24.43 -4.20
C LEU A 73 -36.02 24.17 -4.05
N ARG A 74 -35.49 23.14 -4.70
CA ARG A 74 -34.03 22.89 -4.75
C ARG A 74 -33.32 24.05 -5.44
N LEU A 75 -33.81 24.48 -6.61
CA LEU A 75 -33.25 25.57 -7.38
C LEU A 75 -33.17 26.86 -6.54
N LYS A 76 -34.26 27.24 -5.87
CA LYS A 76 -34.28 28.43 -5.00
C LYS A 76 -33.21 28.36 -3.91
N ARG A 77 -33.02 27.20 -3.27
CA ARG A 77 -32.01 27.00 -2.23
C ARG A 77 -30.60 27.07 -2.80
N ASP A 78 -30.33 26.30 -3.86
CA ASP A 78 -29.01 26.16 -4.47
C ASP A 78 -28.57 27.53 -5.07
N TYR A 79 -29.48 28.26 -5.71
CA TYR A 79 -29.25 29.62 -6.24
C TYR A 79 -28.98 30.65 -5.13
N ALA A 80 -29.74 30.63 -4.02
CA ALA A 80 -29.48 31.51 -2.88
C ALA A 80 -28.10 31.25 -2.25
N GLN A 81 -27.69 29.99 -2.13
CA GLN A 81 -26.36 29.61 -1.65
C GLN A 81 -25.25 30.05 -2.62
N GLN A 82 -25.47 29.89 -3.93
CA GLN A 82 -24.55 30.35 -4.96
C GLN A 82 -24.37 31.87 -4.92
N GLN A 83 -25.46 32.64 -4.79
CA GLN A 83 -25.39 34.10 -4.65
C GLN A 83 -24.66 34.53 -3.37
N LEU A 84 -24.89 33.85 -2.25
CA LEU A 84 -24.15 34.10 -1.00
C LEU A 84 -22.65 33.85 -1.20
N ARG A 85 -22.27 32.74 -1.85
CA ARG A 85 -20.86 32.46 -2.20
C ARG A 85 -20.28 33.55 -3.10
N ILE A 86 -20.98 33.95 -4.17
CA ILE A 86 -20.51 35.00 -5.09
C ILE A 86 -20.34 36.34 -4.35
N LYS A 87 -21.23 36.68 -3.42
CA LYS A 87 -21.11 37.91 -2.61
C LYS A 87 -19.96 37.86 -1.61
N GLN A 88 -19.68 36.68 -1.03
CA GLN A 88 -18.62 36.50 -0.02
C GLN A 88 -17.24 36.26 -0.65
N MET A 89 -17.18 35.75 -1.88
CA MET A 89 -15.93 35.37 -2.55
C MET A 89 -14.94 36.54 -2.73
N PRO A 90 -15.35 37.77 -3.11
CA PRO A 90 -14.43 38.91 -3.18
C PRO A 90 -13.84 39.28 -1.82
N LEU A 91 -14.64 39.21 -0.75
CA LEU A 91 -14.16 39.47 0.61
C LEU A 91 -13.15 38.40 1.05
N LEU A 92 -13.45 37.13 0.83
CA LEU A 92 -12.51 36.03 1.09
C LEU A 92 -11.21 36.17 0.28
N GLN A 93 -11.29 36.60 -0.98
CA GLN A 93 -10.11 36.84 -1.82
C GLN A 93 -9.29 38.01 -1.31
N LEU A 94 -9.93 39.12 -0.89
CA LEU A 94 -9.28 40.27 -0.28
C LEU A 94 -8.61 39.89 1.05
N ASP A 95 -9.30 39.17 1.93
CA ASP A 95 -8.76 38.73 3.21
C ASP A 95 -7.54 37.81 3.02
N ASN A 96 -7.60 36.88 2.07
CA ASN A 96 -6.46 36.04 1.70
C ASN A 96 -5.29 36.86 1.15
N TRP A 97 -5.56 37.83 0.28
CA TRP A 97 -4.53 38.71 -0.28
C TRP A 97 -3.86 39.57 0.80
N PHE A 98 -4.63 40.14 1.73
CA PHE A 98 -4.06 40.88 2.87
C PHE A 98 -3.19 39.99 3.75
N ALA A 99 -3.60 38.74 4.00
CA ALA A 99 -2.81 37.78 4.76
C ALA A 99 -1.49 37.42 4.04
N GLU A 100 -1.51 37.27 2.72
CA GLU A 100 -0.31 37.04 1.91
C GLU A 100 0.65 38.24 1.97
N VAL A 101 0.14 39.47 1.80
CA VAL A 101 0.95 40.69 1.90
C VAL A 101 1.57 40.86 3.29
N ALA A 102 0.80 40.57 4.36
CA ALA A 102 1.30 40.63 5.73
C ALA A 102 2.46 39.65 5.96
N ARG A 103 2.36 38.41 5.46
CA ARG A 103 3.42 37.39 5.56
C ARG A 103 4.71 37.76 4.86
N VAL A 104 4.60 38.34 3.65
CA VAL A 104 5.78 38.78 2.89
C VAL A 104 6.51 39.91 3.62
N ARG A 105 5.78 40.78 4.32
CA ARG A 105 6.37 41.91 5.05
C ARG A 105 6.95 41.52 6.41
N GLU A 106 6.33 40.56 7.09
CA GLU A 106 6.73 40.11 8.42
C GLU A 106 6.91 38.59 8.45
N PRO A 107 7.96 38.04 7.80
CA PRO A 107 8.19 36.60 7.75
C PRO A 107 8.37 35.98 9.16
N ASP A 108 8.89 36.75 10.12
CA ASP A 108 9.18 36.32 11.50
C ASP A 108 8.03 36.55 12.50
N ALA A 109 6.91 37.19 12.12
CA ALA A 109 5.76 37.37 13.03
C ALA A 109 5.06 36.04 13.37
N ALA A 110 5.44 34.94 12.68
CA ALA A 110 5.08 33.57 13.02
C ALA A 110 5.79 33.03 14.28
N SER A 111 6.47 33.87 15.08
CA SER A 111 6.88 33.53 16.46
C SER A 111 5.68 33.42 17.41
N SER A 112 4.60 32.77 16.99
CA SER A 112 3.59 32.35 17.94
C SER A 112 4.27 31.40 18.92
N GLU A 113 3.95 31.53 20.22
CA GLU A 113 4.33 30.54 21.23
C GLU A 113 3.72 29.15 20.93
N GLU A 114 3.27 28.87 19.71
CA GLU A 114 2.55 27.67 19.31
C GLU A 114 3.30 26.89 18.25
N SER A 115 3.15 25.57 18.31
CA SER A 115 3.75 24.64 17.36
C SER A 115 2.84 23.42 17.19
N VAL A 116 3.21 22.51 16.29
CA VAL A 116 2.55 21.21 16.14
C VAL A 116 3.43 20.09 16.67
N LEU A 117 2.80 19.14 17.38
CA LEU A 117 3.39 17.84 17.71
C LEU A 117 2.74 16.74 16.90
N TYR A 118 3.55 15.77 16.48
CA TYR A 118 3.13 14.59 15.76
C TYR A 118 3.03 13.41 16.74
N LEU A 119 1.85 13.16 17.30
CA LEU A 119 1.66 12.06 18.24
C LEU A 119 1.31 10.77 17.49
N LEU A 120 2.11 9.74 17.70
CA LEU A 120 1.87 8.39 17.21
C LEU A 120 1.22 7.54 18.30
N SER A 121 0.27 6.70 17.91
CA SER A 121 -0.36 5.73 18.80
C SER A 121 -0.80 4.51 18.01
N TYR A 122 -0.81 3.33 18.62
CA TYR A 122 -1.41 2.15 18.00
C TYR A 122 -2.93 2.19 18.10
N GLY A 123 -3.59 1.97 16.96
CA GLY A 123 -4.99 1.58 16.88
C GLY A 123 -5.13 0.10 16.51
N GLN A 124 -6.37 -0.35 16.30
CA GLN A 124 -6.64 -1.75 15.93
C GLN A 124 -6.02 -2.17 14.58
N SER A 125 -5.73 -1.21 13.70
CA SER A 125 -5.26 -1.46 12.34
C SER A 125 -3.77 -1.19 12.12
N GLY A 126 -3.06 -0.66 13.14
CA GLY A 126 -1.64 -0.28 13.06
C GLY A 126 -1.37 1.10 13.65
N LEU A 127 -0.22 1.67 13.30
CA LEU A 127 0.25 2.95 13.82
C LEU A 127 -0.51 4.14 13.22
N GLN A 128 -1.06 4.99 14.07
CA GLN A 128 -1.88 6.14 13.69
C GLN A 128 -1.24 7.46 14.11
N LEU A 129 -1.49 8.52 13.35
CA LEU A 129 -1.02 9.87 13.64
C LEU A 129 -2.16 10.78 14.12
N TYR A 130 -1.92 11.42 15.26
CA TYR A 130 -2.79 12.40 15.90
C TYR A 130 -2.06 13.73 16.15
N PRO A 131 -2.06 14.65 15.16
CA PRO A 131 -1.40 15.93 15.30
C PRO A 131 -2.06 16.78 16.41
N ARG A 132 -1.24 17.50 17.20
CA ARG A 132 -1.74 18.45 18.21
C ARG A 132 -1.11 19.83 18.06
N ARG A 133 -1.93 20.87 18.11
CA ARG A 133 -1.48 22.25 18.30
C ARG A 133 -1.15 22.45 19.77
N VAL A 134 0.09 22.82 20.07
CA VAL A 134 0.61 23.00 21.43
C VAL A 134 1.16 24.41 21.60
N LYS A 135 1.35 24.83 22.86
CA LYS A 135 2.16 25.99 23.21
C LYS A 135 3.54 25.58 23.69
N VAL A 136 4.58 26.25 23.22
CA VAL A 136 5.95 26.12 23.70
C VAL A 136 6.08 26.87 25.02
N LEU A 137 6.43 26.16 26.08
CA LEU A 137 6.61 26.69 27.41
C LEU A 137 8.01 27.29 27.56
N LYS A 138 8.15 28.35 28.37
CA LYS A 138 9.40 29.09 28.62
C LYS A 138 10.59 28.22 29.10
N LYS A 139 10.34 26.99 29.56
CA LYS A 139 11.36 26.03 30.02
C LYS A 139 11.69 24.92 29.00
N GLY A 140 11.26 25.05 27.74
CA GLY A 140 11.61 24.11 26.67
C GLY A 140 10.72 22.87 26.54
N GLY A 141 9.49 22.91 27.07
CA GLY A 141 8.50 21.82 26.94
C GLY A 141 7.22 22.27 26.24
N TYR A 142 6.26 21.37 26.05
CA TYR A 142 4.99 21.67 25.38
C TYR A 142 3.80 21.62 26.33
N SER A 143 2.79 22.44 26.07
CA SER A 143 1.48 22.31 26.73
C SER A 143 0.75 21.05 26.27
N LYS A 144 -0.34 20.66 26.97
CA LYS A 144 -1.17 19.49 26.59
C LYS A 144 -1.72 19.57 25.15
N GLY A 145 -1.90 20.79 24.65
CA GLY A 145 -2.36 21.08 23.31
C GLY A 145 -3.82 20.70 23.04
N GLN A 146 -4.27 21.04 21.83
CA GLN A 146 -5.56 20.64 21.28
C GLN A 146 -5.35 19.75 20.05
N PRO A 147 -6.13 18.66 19.89
CA PRO A 147 -6.06 17.82 18.70
C PRO A 147 -6.48 18.62 17.46
N LEU A 148 -5.75 18.42 16.37
CA LEU A 148 -6.13 18.92 15.05
C LEU A 148 -7.10 17.92 14.41
N GLY A 149 -8.35 18.34 14.26
CA GLY A 149 -9.41 17.56 13.66
C GLY A 149 -9.43 17.64 12.14
N LYS A 150 -10.32 16.86 11.53
CA LYS A 150 -10.49 16.74 10.07
C LYS A 150 -10.75 18.08 9.35
N TYR A 151 -11.44 19.00 10.01
CA TYR A 151 -11.79 20.31 9.45
C TYR A 151 -10.73 21.39 9.74
N ASP A 152 -9.73 21.08 10.56
CA ASP A 152 -8.60 21.95 10.77
C ASP A 152 -7.68 21.88 9.55
N LEU A 153 -7.09 23.04 9.19
CA LEU A 153 -6.16 23.18 8.06
C LEU A 153 -6.78 22.97 6.67
N VAL A 154 -8.11 23.04 6.50
CA VAL A 154 -8.77 22.82 5.18
C VAL A 154 -8.60 24.01 4.22
N ALA A 155 -8.28 25.20 4.74
CA ALA A 155 -8.00 26.38 3.92
C ALA A 155 -6.75 26.17 3.05
N PRO A 156 -6.68 26.69 1.82
CA PRO A 156 -5.53 26.49 0.92
C PRO A 156 -4.24 27.11 1.46
N GLN A 157 -4.34 28.10 2.35
CA GLN A 157 -3.22 28.78 2.98
C GLN A 157 -2.97 28.23 4.39
N PRO A 158 -1.69 28.05 4.82
CA PRO A 158 -1.37 27.66 6.18
C PRO A 158 -1.93 28.70 7.17
N PRO A 159 -2.32 28.35 8.41
CA PRO A 159 -2.58 29.32 9.47
C PRO A 159 -1.31 30.10 9.88
N SER A 160 -1.47 31.28 10.50
CA SER A 160 -0.32 32.11 10.94
C SER A 160 0.58 31.46 12.00
N TRP A 161 0.04 30.54 12.81
CA TRP A 161 0.78 29.82 13.86
C TRP A 161 1.49 28.56 13.37
N LEU A 162 1.27 28.13 12.12
CA LEU A 162 1.77 26.88 11.59
C LEU A 162 2.81 27.14 10.49
N ALA A 163 3.99 26.55 10.63
CA ALA A 163 5.03 26.62 9.61
C ALA A 163 4.55 26.00 8.28
N GLU A 164 5.02 26.55 7.16
CA GLU A 164 4.63 26.08 5.84
C GLU A 164 5.00 24.61 5.60
N GLU A 165 6.18 24.18 6.08
CA GLU A 165 6.64 22.80 6.01
C GLU A 165 5.72 21.85 6.77
N ASP A 166 5.34 22.21 8.01
CA ASP A 166 4.42 21.42 8.82
C ASP A 166 3.04 21.33 8.16
N TYR A 167 2.56 22.44 7.58
CA TYR A 167 1.30 22.48 6.84
C TYR A 167 1.33 21.58 5.61
N ARG A 168 2.44 21.55 4.86
CA ARG A 168 2.63 20.64 3.73
C ARG A 168 2.59 19.17 4.17
N LEU A 169 3.30 18.80 5.24
CA LEU A 169 3.29 17.43 5.78
C LEU A 169 1.90 16.99 6.23
N LEU A 170 1.19 17.85 6.97
CA LEU A 170 -0.17 17.56 7.44
C LEU A 170 -1.18 17.51 6.28
N SER A 171 -0.97 18.30 5.23
CA SER A 171 -1.79 18.24 4.02
C SER A 171 -1.57 16.95 3.24
N LEU A 172 -0.31 16.50 3.12
CA LEU A 172 0.04 15.21 2.51
C LEU A 172 -0.53 14.03 3.31
N PHE A 173 -0.46 14.07 4.64
CA PHE A 173 -1.11 13.07 5.49
C PHE A 173 -2.62 13.01 5.26
N ARG A 174 -3.29 14.16 5.21
CA ARG A 174 -4.75 14.23 5.00
C ARG A 174 -5.19 13.75 3.62
N SER A 175 -4.41 14.01 2.57
CA SER A 175 -4.75 13.53 1.22
C SER A 175 -4.80 12.00 1.13
N HIS A 176 -3.98 11.33 1.95
CA HIS A 176 -3.94 9.87 2.06
C HIS A 176 -4.95 9.32 3.10
N ASN A 177 -5.28 10.09 4.13
CA ASN A 177 -6.22 9.70 5.19
C ASN A 177 -7.72 9.88 4.81
N GLN A 178 -8.15 9.39 3.65
CA GLN A 178 -9.52 9.61 3.15
C GLN A 178 -10.60 8.91 3.98
N GLN A 179 -10.26 7.78 4.61
CA GLN A 179 -11.17 6.97 5.44
C GLN A 179 -11.14 7.35 6.93
N ASP A 180 -10.45 8.44 7.29
CA ASP A 180 -10.34 8.93 8.68
C ASP A 180 -9.75 7.87 9.64
N GLN A 181 -8.89 6.99 9.12
CA GLN A 181 -8.22 5.94 9.88
C GLN A 181 -6.93 6.40 10.54
N HIS A 182 -6.40 7.55 10.11
CA HIS A 182 -5.14 8.13 10.58
C HIS A 182 -3.91 7.24 10.43
N LEU A 183 -4.00 6.17 9.64
CA LEU A 183 -3.03 5.08 9.59
C LEU A 183 -1.79 5.45 8.76
N LEU A 184 -0.59 5.21 9.29
CA LEU A 184 0.67 5.31 8.55
C LEU A 184 1.07 3.93 8.03
N GLU A 185 0.84 3.67 6.74
CA GLU A 185 1.15 2.39 6.10
C GLU A 185 1.70 2.53 4.68
N GLY A 186 2.33 1.47 4.18
CA GLY A 186 2.98 1.46 2.88
C GLY A 186 4.06 2.54 2.71
N ARG A 187 4.35 2.86 1.45
CA ARG A 187 5.44 3.77 1.07
C ARG A 187 5.20 5.22 1.51
N TRP A 188 3.98 5.73 1.33
CA TRP A 188 3.65 7.10 1.74
C TRP A 188 3.72 7.28 3.26
N GLY A 189 3.34 6.25 4.02
CA GLY A 189 3.47 6.23 5.47
C GLY A 189 4.94 6.26 5.91
N TYR A 190 5.83 5.53 5.21
CA TYR A 190 7.28 5.55 5.47
C TYR A 190 7.86 6.95 5.28
N GLU A 191 7.60 7.57 4.12
CA GLU A 191 8.12 8.89 3.78
C GLU A 191 7.64 9.97 4.78
N LEU A 192 6.36 9.93 5.18
CA LEU A 192 5.83 10.82 6.21
C LEU A 192 6.44 10.57 7.59
N LEU A 193 6.62 9.31 7.98
CA LEU A 193 7.19 8.96 9.28
C LEU A 193 8.63 9.50 9.42
N GLN A 194 9.45 9.35 8.38
CA GLN A 194 10.78 9.94 8.32
C GLN A 194 10.73 11.47 8.40
N ALA A 195 9.83 12.10 7.66
CA ALA A 195 9.67 13.55 7.69
C ALA A 195 9.23 14.07 9.07
N PHE A 196 8.29 13.39 9.74
CA PHE A 196 7.87 13.77 11.10
C PHE A 196 9.01 13.61 12.12
N LEU A 197 9.80 12.54 12.01
CA LEU A 197 10.96 12.33 12.89
C LEU A 197 12.03 13.40 12.70
N ALA A 198 12.31 13.79 11.45
CA ALA A 198 13.29 14.83 11.14
C ALA A 198 12.96 16.18 11.79
N THR A 199 11.69 16.43 12.13
CA THR A 199 11.28 17.65 12.85
C THR A 199 11.69 17.67 14.33
N GLY A 200 12.09 16.53 14.91
CA GLY A 200 12.33 16.41 16.37
C GLY A 200 11.08 16.56 17.23
N ARG A 201 9.88 16.60 16.63
CA ARG A 201 8.58 16.84 17.29
C ARG A 201 7.61 15.65 17.18
N CYS A 202 8.14 14.46 16.89
CA CYS A 202 7.36 13.23 16.81
C CYS A 202 7.47 12.44 18.12
N TYR A 203 6.33 12.07 18.71
CA TYR A 203 6.27 11.41 20.02
C TYR A 203 5.35 10.20 19.94
N PHE A 204 5.53 9.23 20.84
CA PHE A 204 4.62 8.11 21.01
C PHE A 204 3.77 8.27 22.27
N GLY A 205 2.44 8.18 22.13
CA GLY A 205 1.51 8.32 23.25
C GLY A 205 1.67 9.64 24.01
N GLU A 206 1.86 9.56 25.33
CA GLU A 206 2.11 10.71 26.23
C GLU A 206 3.58 10.79 26.68
N ALA A 207 4.50 10.24 25.89
CA ALA A 207 5.93 10.28 26.18
C ALA A 207 6.44 11.71 26.38
N ARG A 208 7.43 11.86 27.27
CA ARG A 208 8.08 13.15 27.55
C ARG A 208 9.23 13.46 26.61
N GLN A 209 9.70 12.46 25.85
CA GLN A 209 10.80 12.59 24.90
C GLN A 209 10.35 12.19 23.50
N PRO A 210 10.88 12.85 22.46
CA PRO A 210 10.55 12.52 21.08
C PRO A 210 11.15 11.17 20.70
N LEU A 211 10.57 10.57 19.65
CA LEU A 211 11.10 9.38 19.03
C LEU A 211 12.45 9.66 18.37
N SER A 212 13.37 8.70 18.47
CA SER A 212 14.68 8.76 17.81
C SER A 212 14.78 7.71 16.70
N TRP A 213 15.46 8.03 15.60
CA TRP A 213 15.72 7.06 14.54
C TRP A 213 16.89 6.16 14.92
N GLN A 214 16.75 4.85 14.69
CA GLN A 214 17.74 3.82 15.01
C GLN A 214 18.03 2.91 13.81
N ASP A 215 19.10 2.13 13.93
CA ASP A 215 19.51 1.14 12.94
C ASP A 215 18.49 0.00 12.77
N ALA A 216 18.64 -0.74 11.65
CA ALA A 216 17.76 -1.84 11.32
C ALA A 216 17.80 -2.95 12.38
N ARG A 217 16.63 -3.49 12.75
CA ARG A 217 16.52 -4.66 13.64
C ARG A 217 16.05 -5.89 12.87
N PRO A 218 16.64 -7.07 13.09
CA PRO A 218 16.26 -8.29 12.38
C PRO A 218 14.86 -8.75 12.79
N LEU A 219 14.11 -9.28 11.82
CA LEU A 219 12.87 -9.99 12.07
C LEU A 219 13.15 -11.47 12.31
N GLN A 220 12.71 -11.98 13.45
CA GLN A 220 12.69 -13.40 13.77
C GLN A 220 11.26 -13.93 13.74
N LEU A 221 11.09 -15.12 13.19
CA LEU A 221 9.82 -15.83 13.17
C LEU A 221 9.98 -17.07 14.04
N ASN A 222 9.07 -17.28 14.99
CA ASN A 222 9.11 -18.37 15.97
C ASN A 222 7.74 -19.03 16.10
N TRP A 223 7.69 -20.35 16.24
CA TRP A 223 6.44 -21.05 16.55
C TRP A 223 6.19 -21.03 18.04
N GLN A 224 4.98 -20.65 18.43
CA GLN A 224 4.51 -20.74 19.81
C GLN A 224 3.41 -21.78 19.91
N ALA A 225 3.61 -22.78 20.77
CA ALA A 225 2.59 -23.76 21.10
C ALA A 225 1.54 -23.17 22.06
N GLU A 226 0.27 -23.36 21.72
CA GLU A 226 -0.87 -23.03 22.55
C GLU A 226 -1.76 -24.27 22.74
N ALA A 227 -2.75 -24.20 23.63
CA ALA A 227 -3.54 -25.36 24.06
C ALA A 227 -4.18 -26.19 22.91
N ASN A 228 -4.51 -25.55 21.78
CA ASN A 228 -5.23 -26.18 20.66
C ASN A 228 -4.49 -26.12 19.31
N GLY A 229 -3.19 -25.87 19.32
CA GLY A 229 -2.41 -25.74 18.09
C GLY A 229 -1.15 -24.91 18.26
N GLN A 230 -0.62 -24.42 17.15
CA GLN A 230 0.55 -23.55 17.16
C GLN A 230 0.31 -22.33 16.29
N ARG A 231 0.91 -21.20 16.67
CA ARG A 231 0.89 -19.97 15.88
C ARG A 231 2.31 -19.54 15.55
N LEU A 232 2.49 -18.93 14.38
CA LEU A 232 3.74 -18.26 14.05
C LEU A 232 3.70 -16.87 14.68
N GLN A 233 4.68 -16.56 15.50
CA GLN A 233 4.91 -15.25 16.07
C GLN A 233 6.08 -14.56 15.38
N LEU A 234 6.00 -13.24 15.35
CA LEU A 234 7.07 -12.36 14.93
C LEU A 234 7.69 -11.69 16.14
N GLN A 235 9.00 -11.57 16.10
CA GLN A 235 9.81 -10.87 17.08
C GLN A 235 10.78 -9.98 16.32
N ILE A 236 10.93 -8.73 16.75
CA ILE A 236 11.80 -7.75 16.08
C ILE A 236 12.92 -7.41 17.06
N GLY A 237 14.16 -7.75 16.71
CA GLY A 237 15.27 -7.69 17.66
C GLY A 237 15.00 -8.51 18.93
N ASP A 238 15.65 -8.15 20.03
CA ASP A 238 15.61 -8.93 21.28
C ASP A 238 14.63 -8.36 22.33
N ASP A 239 13.87 -7.33 21.99
CA ASP A 239 12.98 -6.61 22.92
C ASP A 239 11.52 -6.72 22.49
N ASP A 240 10.67 -7.23 23.39
CA ASP A 240 9.22 -7.42 23.19
C ASP A 240 8.46 -6.08 23.04
N ALA A 241 9.04 -4.97 23.49
CA ALA A 241 8.50 -3.62 23.28
C ALA A 241 8.61 -3.17 21.81
N ASN A 242 9.33 -3.90 20.95
CA ASN A 242 9.41 -3.63 19.52
C ASN A 242 8.13 -4.07 18.81
N GLN A 243 7.35 -3.09 18.37
CA GLN A 243 6.11 -3.31 17.65
C GLN A 243 6.28 -2.99 16.16
N PRO A 244 5.70 -3.79 15.24
CA PRO A 244 5.82 -3.56 13.81
C PRO A 244 4.99 -2.35 13.35
N ILE A 245 5.52 -1.63 12.38
CA ILE A 245 4.85 -0.60 11.60
C ILE A 245 4.80 -1.09 10.15
N PHE A 246 3.60 -1.14 9.59
CA PHE A 246 3.32 -1.73 8.27
C PHE A 246 3.59 -0.77 7.11
N THR A 247 4.69 -0.02 7.18
CA THR A 247 5.21 0.84 6.12
C THR A 247 5.99 0.05 5.07
N GLU A 248 6.41 0.71 4.00
CA GLU A 248 7.29 0.11 2.97
C GLU A 248 8.50 1.04 2.72
N PRO A 249 9.72 0.66 3.17
CA PRO A 249 10.04 -0.56 3.92
C PRO A 249 9.39 -0.61 5.32
N ALA A 250 9.26 -1.83 5.85
CA ALA A 250 8.71 -2.05 7.18
C ALA A 250 9.58 -1.39 8.26
N CYS A 251 8.94 -0.80 9.26
CA CYS A 251 9.61 -0.20 10.41
C CYS A 251 9.17 -0.86 11.72
N PHE A 252 9.92 -0.62 12.79
CA PHE A 252 9.53 -0.94 14.15
C PHE A 252 9.46 0.33 14.97
N ILE A 253 8.71 0.28 16.06
CA ILE A 253 8.76 1.27 17.13
C ILE A 253 8.94 0.54 18.45
N ASN A 254 9.90 0.98 19.24
CA ASN A 254 10.08 0.54 20.60
C ASN A 254 9.30 1.47 21.53
N THR A 255 8.31 0.93 22.23
CA THR A 255 7.41 1.75 23.07
C THR A 255 8.01 2.19 24.39
N ASP A 256 9.08 1.53 24.84
CA ASP A 256 9.70 1.75 26.15
C ASP A 256 10.88 2.73 26.06
N HIS A 257 11.68 2.58 24.99
CA HIS A 257 12.84 3.40 24.70
C HIS A 257 12.55 4.56 23.73
N TYR A 258 11.35 4.61 23.12
CA TYR A 258 10.95 5.61 22.13
C TYR A 258 11.91 5.68 20.94
N GLU A 259 12.16 4.51 20.38
CA GLU A 259 13.03 4.33 19.22
C GLU A 259 12.19 3.91 18.02
N LEU A 260 12.60 4.33 16.83
CA LEU A 260 11.97 3.98 15.58
C LEU A 260 13.05 3.62 14.57
N GLY A 261 12.89 2.52 13.85
CA GLY A 261 13.87 2.14 12.83
C GLY A 261 13.32 1.17 11.81
N PRO A 262 14.09 0.84 10.77
CA PRO A 262 13.68 -0.14 9.79
C PRO A 262 13.72 -1.57 10.38
N VAL A 263 12.90 -2.46 9.83
CA VAL A 263 12.99 -3.90 10.10
C VAL A 263 13.80 -4.53 8.97
N ASP A 264 14.86 -5.26 9.31
CA ASP A 264 15.61 -6.07 8.36
C ASP A 264 14.82 -7.33 8.05
N THR A 265 14.09 -7.29 6.94
CA THR A 265 13.27 -8.39 6.43
C THR A 265 13.03 -8.24 4.93
N ALA A 266 12.81 -9.37 4.27
CA ALA A 266 12.35 -9.41 2.88
C ALA A 266 10.82 -9.30 2.75
N LEU A 267 10.08 -9.27 3.87
CA LEU A 267 8.63 -9.13 3.88
C LEU A 267 8.20 -7.68 3.68
N THR A 268 7.18 -7.49 2.87
CA THR A 268 6.49 -6.21 2.74
C THR A 268 5.72 -5.87 4.02
N GLY A 269 5.44 -4.57 4.22
CA GLY A 269 4.61 -4.13 5.35
C GLY A 269 3.23 -4.81 5.40
N ARG A 270 2.67 -5.14 4.23
CA ARG A 270 1.39 -5.86 4.11
C ARG A 270 1.49 -7.32 4.54
N GLU A 271 2.57 -8.02 4.18
CA GLU A 271 2.80 -9.40 4.61
C GLU A 271 3.01 -9.48 6.12
N LEU A 272 3.78 -8.56 6.70
CA LEU A 272 3.91 -8.45 8.17
C LEU A 272 2.56 -8.22 8.86
N LYS A 273 1.72 -7.36 8.29
CA LYS A 273 0.35 -7.10 8.79
C LYS A 273 -0.54 -8.34 8.73
N LEU A 274 -0.34 -9.24 7.77
CA LEU A 274 -1.06 -10.52 7.71
C LEU A 274 -0.51 -11.51 8.73
N LEU A 275 0.82 -11.59 8.91
CA LEU A 275 1.46 -12.48 9.88
C LEU A 275 1.12 -12.11 11.33
N THR A 276 1.03 -10.82 11.67
CA THR A 276 0.54 -10.37 12.99
C THR A 276 -0.89 -10.85 13.31
N LYS A 277 -1.68 -11.15 12.28
CA LYS A 277 -3.06 -11.65 12.39
C LYS A 277 -3.17 -13.15 12.11
N MET A 278 -2.04 -13.86 12.09
CA MET A 278 -2.01 -15.28 11.76
C MET A 278 -2.82 -16.09 12.78
N PRO A 279 -3.82 -16.88 12.32
CA PRO A 279 -4.60 -17.70 13.22
C PRO A 279 -3.80 -18.91 13.72
N LEU A 280 -4.29 -19.49 14.82
CA LEU A 280 -3.79 -20.76 15.34
C LEU A 280 -3.99 -21.89 14.31
N ILE A 281 -2.96 -22.71 14.12
CA ILE A 281 -3.03 -23.91 13.28
C ILE A 281 -3.19 -25.14 14.18
N PRO A 282 -4.28 -25.92 14.03
CA PRO A 282 -4.45 -27.17 14.75
C PRO A 282 -3.33 -28.17 14.41
N ALA A 283 -2.83 -28.90 15.42
CA ALA A 283 -1.72 -29.84 15.26
C ALA A 283 -1.94 -30.86 14.13
N ALA A 284 -3.17 -31.34 13.95
CA ALA A 284 -3.54 -32.30 12.90
C ALA A 284 -3.37 -31.76 11.46
N GLN A 285 -3.40 -30.44 11.27
CA GLN A 285 -3.23 -29.80 9.96
C GLN A 285 -1.85 -29.14 9.80
N LEU A 286 -0.99 -29.19 10.82
CA LEU A 286 0.24 -28.40 10.86
C LEU A 286 1.15 -28.68 9.66
N THR A 287 1.53 -29.94 9.43
CA THR A 287 2.38 -30.34 8.30
C THR A 287 1.79 -29.92 6.95
N GLN A 288 0.48 -30.13 6.74
CA GLN A 288 -0.18 -29.78 5.48
C GLN A 288 -0.21 -28.26 5.24
N ARG A 289 -0.38 -27.45 6.30
CA ARG A 289 -0.45 -25.99 6.20
C ARG A 289 0.91 -25.32 6.11
N LEU A 290 1.98 -25.94 6.62
CA LEU A 290 3.35 -25.44 6.50
C LEU A 290 3.77 -25.26 5.04
N GLY A 291 3.52 -26.27 4.20
CA GLY A 291 3.81 -26.17 2.76
C GLY A 291 3.07 -25.03 2.08
N GLN A 292 1.80 -24.80 2.46
CA GLN A 292 1.01 -23.68 1.97
C GLN A 292 1.59 -22.33 2.43
N LEU A 293 2.00 -22.21 3.69
CA LEU A 293 2.63 -21.00 4.21
C LEU A 293 3.95 -20.69 3.48
N GLN A 294 4.80 -21.70 3.25
CA GLN A 294 6.07 -21.51 2.55
C GLN A 294 5.86 -21.02 1.10
N LYS A 295 4.80 -21.50 0.43
CA LYS A 295 4.44 -21.04 -0.92
C LYS A 295 3.94 -19.59 -0.94
N LEU A 296 3.25 -19.16 0.13
CA LEU A 296 2.70 -17.81 0.25
C LEU A 296 3.74 -16.77 0.71
N PHE A 297 4.76 -17.20 1.46
CA PHE A 297 5.86 -16.35 1.94
C PHE A 297 7.22 -16.83 1.41
N PRO A 298 7.43 -16.88 0.07
CA PRO A 298 8.63 -17.46 -0.52
C PRO A 298 9.90 -16.66 -0.22
N ALA A 299 9.76 -15.37 0.11
CA ALA A 299 10.87 -14.45 0.36
C ALA A 299 11.57 -14.66 1.71
N VAL A 300 10.98 -15.45 2.62
CA VAL A 300 11.54 -15.76 3.94
C VAL A 300 11.69 -17.26 4.17
N THR A 301 12.58 -17.58 5.10
CA THR A 301 12.71 -18.93 5.65
C THR A 301 11.78 -19.05 6.84
N LEU A 302 10.84 -20.00 6.79
CA LEU A 302 9.95 -20.25 7.91
C LEU A 302 10.58 -21.31 8.83
N PRO A 303 10.62 -21.07 10.16
CA PRO A 303 11.05 -22.10 11.11
C PRO A 303 10.11 -23.30 11.06
N LEU A 304 10.59 -24.47 11.48
CA LEU A 304 9.73 -25.63 11.68
C LEU A 304 9.09 -25.60 13.06
N PRO A 305 7.78 -25.86 13.16
CA PRO A 305 7.14 -26.03 14.46
C PRO A 305 7.51 -27.38 15.07
N GLU A 306 7.52 -27.44 16.41
CA GLU A 306 7.74 -28.67 17.13
C GLU A 306 6.64 -29.70 16.81
N GLY A 307 7.04 -30.96 16.59
CA GLY A 307 6.10 -32.06 16.35
C GLY A 307 5.49 -32.12 14.94
N ALA A 308 5.85 -31.22 14.03
CA ALA A 308 5.53 -31.42 12.61
C ALA A 308 6.34 -32.59 12.03
N ALA A 309 5.70 -33.39 11.18
CA ALA A 309 6.37 -34.42 10.39
C ALA A 309 7.11 -33.77 9.20
N ALA A 310 8.07 -32.91 9.54
CA ALA A 310 8.86 -32.13 8.61
C ALA A 310 10.31 -31.99 9.10
N SER A 311 11.24 -31.89 8.16
CA SER A 311 12.65 -31.66 8.42
C SER A 311 13.19 -30.53 7.56
N GLN A 312 14.23 -29.85 8.06
CA GLN A 312 14.93 -28.81 7.32
C GLN A 312 16.28 -29.35 6.85
N LEU A 313 16.59 -29.11 5.58
CA LEU A 313 17.87 -29.47 4.98
C LEU A 313 18.64 -28.19 4.66
N ASP A 314 19.71 -27.95 5.42
CA ASP A 314 20.65 -26.86 5.19
C ASP A 314 22.01 -27.46 4.81
N VAL A 315 22.25 -27.56 3.51
CA VAL A 315 23.49 -28.11 2.94
C VAL A 315 23.91 -27.22 1.79
N ALA A 316 25.22 -27.02 1.65
CA ALA A 316 25.77 -26.28 0.51
C ALA A 316 25.41 -26.98 -0.81
N PRO A 317 24.77 -26.29 -1.77
CA PRO A 317 24.40 -26.89 -3.04
C PRO A 317 25.63 -27.12 -3.92
N VAL A 318 25.61 -28.22 -4.67
CA VAL A 318 26.56 -28.43 -5.77
C VAL A 318 25.88 -27.98 -7.07
N PRO A 319 26.42 -26.97 -7.78
CA PRO A 319 25.87 -26.58 -9.07
C PRO A 319 26.09 -27.70 -10.09
N VAL A 320 25.02 -28.06 -10.78
CA VAL A 320 25.00 -29.09 -11.81
C VAL A 320 24.68 -28.45 -13.15
N LEU A 321 25.53 -28.68 -14.14
CA LEU A 321 25.31 -28.28 -15.51
C LEU A 321 25.15 -29.53 -16.38
N ALA A 322 23.94 -29.78 -16.86
CA ALA A 322 23.66 -30.89 -17.77
C ALA A 322 23.56 -30.37 -19.21
N LEU A 323 24.39 -30.91 -20.12
CA LEU A 323 24.39 -30.54 -21.54
C LEU A 323 23.55 -31.55 -22.32
N GLN A 324 22.43 -31.10 -22.89
CA GLN A 324 21.45 -32.00 -23.50
C GLN A 324 20.88 -31.45 -24.81
N MET A 325 20.46 -32.35 -25.70
CA MET A 325 19.67 -31.99 -26.88
C MET A 325 18.19 -31.93 -26.50
N ARG A 326 17.56 -30.76 -26.61
CA ARG A 326 16.15 -30.53 -26.25
C ARG A 326 15.41 -29.76 -27.34
N VAL A 327 14.14 -30.10 -27.53
CA VAL A 327 13.23 -29.34 -28.40
C VAL A 327 12.83 -28.07 -27.65
N GLN A 328 13.16 -26.89 -28.18
CA GLN A 328 12.79 -25.60 -27.59
C GLN A 328 11.43 -25.10 -28.08
N GLN A 329 11.07 -25.44 -29.33
CA GLN A 329 9.78 -25.07 -29.94
C GLN A 329 9.10 -26.29 -30.56
N PRO A 330 7.76 -26.42 -30.46
CA PRO A 330 7.04 -27.52 -31.09
C PRO A 330 7.33 -27.61 -32.59
N LYS A 331 7.57 -28.83 -33.10
CA LYS A 331 7.86 -29.12 -34.51
C LYS A 331 9.22 -28.62 -35.04
N MET A 332 10.10 -28.11 -34.18
CA MET A 332 11.49 -27.79 -34.51
C MET A 332 12.44 -28.92 -34.09
N PRO A 333 13.61 -29.06 -34.73
CA PRO A 333 14.63 -30.03 -34.31
C PRO A 333 15.12 -29.74 -32.89
N ALA A 334 15.61 -30.78 -32.21
CA ALA A 334 16.27 -30.63 -30.92
C ALA A 334 17.57 -29.81 -31.09
N ARG A 335 17.82 -28.90 -30.16
CA ARG A 335 18.99 -28.04 -30.11
C ARG A 335 19.77 -28.28 -28.81
N PRO A 336 21.08 -27.99 -28.79
CA PRO A 336 21.86 -28.05 -27.56
C PRO A 336 21.30 -27.04 -26.55
N VAL A 337 21.18 -27.49 -25.30
CA VAL A 337 20.70 -26.72 -24.16
C VAL A 337 21.55 -27.09 -22.95
N ALA A 338 21.96 -26.07 -22.21
CA ALA A 338 22.56 -26.19 -20.89
C ALA A 338 21.47 -26.09 -19.83
N ILE A 339 21.33 -27.08 -18.97
CA ILE A 339 20.36 -27.07 -17.87
C ILE A 339 21.12 -26.85 -16.56
N LEU A 340 20.81 -25.74 -15.88
CA LEU A 340 21.33 -25.45 -14.56
C LEU A 340 20.41 -26.04 -13.49
N ALA A 341 20.99 -26.82 -12.59
CA ALA A 341 20.33 -27.32 -11.40
C ALA A 341 21.29 -27.28 -10.21
N PHE A 342 20.77 -27.54 -9.01
CA PHE A 342 21.52 -27.55 -7.77
C PHE A 342 21.21 -28.81 -6.99
N ASP A 343 22.24 -29.59 -6.69
CA ASP A 343 22.14 -30.78 -5.84
C ASP A 343 22.31 -30.37 -4.37
N TYR A 344 21.21 -30.41 -3.63
CA TYR A 344 21.16 -30.28 -2.18
C TYR A 344 21.14 -31.67 -1.55
N GLY A 345 22.32 -32.24 -1.33
CA GLY A 345 22.47 -33.62 -0.90
C GLY A 345 21.91 -34.60 -1.95
N ALA A 346 20.82 -35.30 -1.62
CA ALA A 346 20.16 -36.24 -2.53
C ALA A 346 19.06 -35.60 -3.41
N HIS A 347 18.80 -34.30 -3.26
CA HIS A 347 17.70 -33.60 -3.91
C HIS A 347 18.20 -32.62 -4.96
N ARG A 348 17.75 -32.77 -6.20
CA ARG A 348 18.07 -31.85 -7.31
C ARG A 348 16.96 -30.82 -7.49
N LEU A 349 17.32 -29.53 -7.44
CA LEU A 349 16.39 -28.41 -7.58
C LEU A 349 16.78 -27.50 -8.76
N PRO A 350 15.82 -26.98 -9.55
CA PRO A 350 16.10 -25.98 -10.58
C PRO A 350 16.44 -24.63 -9.94
N LEU A 351 17.14 -23.75 -10.65
CA LEU A 351 17.37 -22.37 -10.21
C LEU A 351 16.02 -21.69 -9.89
N ASN A 352 15.90 -21.08 -8.72
CA ASN A 352 14.79 -20.16 -8.46
C ASN A 352 15.18 -19.09 -7.45
N LEU A 353 15.14 -17.84 -7.94
CA LEU A 353 15.62 -16.64 -7.26
C LEU A 353 14.59 -16.02 -6.31
N GLN A 354 13.37 -16.55 -6.28
CA GLN A 354 12.25 -16.00 -5.51
C GLN A 354 12.03 -16.73 -4.19
N GLN A 355 12.35 -18.03 -4.12
CA GLN A 355 12.17 -18.87 -2.94
C GLN A 355 13.44 -18.92 -2.09
N ARG A 356 13.31 -18.72 -0.77
CA ARG A 356 14.39 -19.00 0.19
C ARG A 356 14.39 -20.45 0.67
N GLN A 357 13.27 -21.14 0.51
CA GLN A 357 13.09 -22.52 0.96
C GLN A 357 12.12 -23.25 0.02
N THR A 358 12.43 -24.49 -0.34
CA THR A 358 11.62 -25.33 -1.24
C THR A 358 11.16 -26.58 -0.51
N GLU A 359 9.86 -26.87 -0.57
CA GLU A 359 9.27 -28.07 0.01
C GLU A 359 9.36 -29.25 -0.98
N ILE A 360 9.88 -30.37 -0.50
CA ILE A 360 9.87 -31.67 -1.16
C ILE A 360 9.01 -32.61 -0.32
N VAL A 361 7.87 -33.02 -0.88
CA VAL A 361 6.96 -33.95 -0.21
C VAL A 361 7.38 -35.38 -0.52
N THR A 362 7.71 -36.15 0.51
CA THR A 362 7.97 -37.59 0.41
C THR A 362 6.80 -38.39 0.99
N ALA A 363 6.80 -39.71 0.81
CA ALA A 363 5.77 -40.57 1.41
C ALA A 363 5.74 -40.53 2.95
N ALA A 364 6.83 -40.13 3.61
CA ALA A 364 6.99 -40.16 5.06
C ALA A 364 6.94 -38.77 5.72
N GLN A 365 7.45 -37.73 5.07
CA GLN A 365 7.56 -36.36 5.62
C GLN A 365 7.73 -35.29 4.55
N SER A 366 7.51 -34.02 4.91
CA SER A 366 7.93 -32.87 4.10
C SER A 366 9.38 -32.48 4.44
N ILE A 367 10.24 -32.42 3.43
CA ILE A 367 11.63 -31.93 3.57
C ILE A 367 11.67 -30.51 3.03
N PHE A 368 12.02 -29.54 3.86
CA PHE A 368 12.18 -28.17 3.44
C PHE A 368 13.66 -27.83 3.23
N VAL A 369 14.07 -27.69 1.98
CA VAL A 369 15.45 -27.38 1.60
C VAL A 369 15.68 -25.88 1.70
N LEU A 370 16.64 -25.44 2.51
CA LEU A 370 17.06 -24.05 2.61
C LEU A 370 17.95 -23.71 1.42
N ARG A 371 17.54 -22.72 0.62
CA ARG A 371 18.22 -22.36 -0.61
C ARG A 371 19.35 -21.38 -0.34
N GLN A 372 20.55 -21.71 -0.81
CA GLN A 372 21.72 -20.83 -0.71
C GLN A 372 21.80 -19.90 -1.92
N ARG A 373 20.98 -18.84 -1.93
CA ARG A 373 20.86 -17.92 -3.07
C ARG A 373 22.18 -17.29 -3.51
N GLY A 374 23.11 -17.04 -2.59
CA GLY A 374 24.43 -16.51 -2.96
C GLY A 374 25.18 -17.42 -3.94
N VAL A 375 25.17 -18.74 -3.68
CA VAL A 375 25.78 -19.74 -4.56
C VAL A 375 24.99 -19.88 -5.86
N GLU A 376 23.66 -19.89 -5.78
CA GLU A 376 22.80 -20.03 -6.97
C GLU A 376 22.92 -18.85 -7.93
N VAL A 377 22.98 -17.62 -7.40
CA VAL A 377 23.18 -16.38 -8.18
C VAL A 377 24.57 -16.34 -8.78
N ALA A 378 25.62 -16.67 -8.01
CA ALA A 378 26.99 -16.71 -8.54
C ALA A 378 27.11 -17.72 -9.70
N ALA A 379 26.49 -18.90 -9.58
CA ALA A 379 26.48 -19.90 -10.63
C ALA A 379 25.72 -19.41 -11.89
N LEU A 380 24.59 -18.71 -11.70
CA LEU A 380 23.85 -18.08 -12.80
C LEU A 380 24.73 -17.03 -13.51
N GLU A 381 25.35 -16.11 -12.75
CA GLU A 381 26.19 -15.04 -13.30
C GLU A 381 27.37 -15.59 -14.10
N GLN A 382 27.99 -16.69 -13.64
CA GLN A 382 29.03 -17.39 -14.39
C GLN A 382 28.52 -17.87 -15.76
N LEU A 383 27.34 -18.50 -15.82
CA LEU A 383 26.77 -18.96 -17.09
C LEU A 383 26.44 -17.78 -18.03
N LEU A 384 25.88 -16.69 -17.50
CA LEU A 384 25.58 -15.49 -18.28
C LEU A 384 26.86 -14.84 -18.84
N ALA A 385 27.94 -14.82 -18.05
CA ALA A 385 29.25 -14.31 -18.48
C ALA A 385 29.87 -15.14 -19.62
N LEU A 386 29.50 -16.43 -19.73
CA LEU A 386 29.89 -17.31 -20.84
C LEU A 386 29.02 -17.14 -22.09
N GLY A 387 28.12 -16.13 -22.11
CA GLY A 387 27.29 -15.81 -23.28
C GLY A 387 26.02 -16.66 -23.40
N LEU A 388 25.62 -17.35 -22.34
CA LEU A 388 24.38 -18.11 -22.31
C LEU A 388 23.18 -17.23 -21.94
N PHE A 389 22.04 -17.50 -22.58
CA PHE A 389 20.77 -16.81 -22.37
C PHE A 389 19.71 -17.79 -21.90
N SER A 390 18.89 -17.37 -20.93
CA SER A 390 17.75 -18.16 -20.46
C SER A 390 16.78 -18.43 -21.62
N CYS A 391 16.33 -19.68 -21.76
CA CYS A 391 15.34 -20.07 -22.75
C CYS A 391 14.24 -20.95 -22.12
N GLU A 392 13.02 -20.86 -22.64
CA GLU A 392 11.92 -21.71 -22.18
C GLU A 392 11.90 -23.05 -22.93
N LEU A 393 11.60 -24.13 -22.20
CA LEU A 393 11.38 -25.45 -22.77
C LEU A 393 9.89 -25.78 -22.78
N PRO A 394 9.38 -26.53 -23.78
CA PRO A 394 8.01 -27.00 -23.79
C PRO A 394 7.77 -28.02 -22.66
N ALA A 395 6.51 -28.14 -22.25
CA ALA A 395 6.09 -29.17 -21.29
C ALA A 395 6.50 -30.58 -21.80
N PRO A 396 6.98 -31.48 -20.91
CA PRO A 396 7.00 -31.37 -19.44
C PRO A 396 8.27 -30.73 -18.85
N ALA A 397 9.19 -30.19 -19.66
CA ALA A 397 10.50 -29.69 -19.20
C ALA A 397 10.50 -28.19 -18.85
N ASN A 398 9.34 -27.54 -18.83
CA ASN A 398 9.19 -26.10 -18.60
C ASN A 398 9.54 -25.64 -17.17
N THR A 399 9.80 -26.56 -16.25
CA THR A 399 10.24 -26.27 -14.87
C THR A 399 11.76 -26.26 -14.72
N LEU A 400 12.51 -26.66 -15.76
CA LEU A 400 13.98 -26.67 -15.76
C LEU A 400 14.53 -25.29 -16.09
N SER A 401 15.67 -24.95 -15.51
CA SER A 401 16.39 -23.71 -15.79
C SER A 401 17.31 -23.92 -16.99
N ALA A 402 16.76 -23.71 -18.18
CA ALA A 402 17.43 -23.98 -19.45
C ALA A 402 18.07 -22.74 -20.05
N PHE A 403 19.24 -22.94 -20.66
CA PHE A 403 20.04 -21.89 -21.27
C PHE A 403 20.51 -22.30 -22.67
N SER A 404 20.56 -21.33 -23.58
CA SER A 404 21.02 -21.49 -24.95
C SER A 404 21.90 -20.31 -25.38
N ILE A 405 22.43 -20.37 -26.59
CA ILE A 405 23.26 -19.32 -27.21
C ILE A 405 22.44 -18.20 -27.88
N GLY A 406 21.11 -18.13 -27.64
CA GLY A 406 20.22 -17.10 -28.21
C GLY A 406 19.64 -17.45 -29.60
N GLU A 407 18.97 -16.48 -30.23
CA GLU A 407 18.38 -16.63 -31.57
C GLU A 407 19.43 -16.37 -32.66
N GLY A 408 19.61 -17.33 -33.58
CA GLY A 408 20.56 -17.23 -34.68
C GLY A 408 20.67 -18.53 -35.48
N PRO A 409 21.48 -18.55 -36.56
CA PRO A 409 21.86 -19.80 -37.22
C PRO A 409 22.54 -20.73 -36.21
N ASP A 410 22.30 -22.04 -36.32
CA ASP A 410 22.98 -23.05 -35.49
C ASP A 410 24.49 -23.01 -35.79
N ASN A 411 25.23 -22.14 -35.09
CA ASN A 411 26.68 -22.04 -35.13
C ASN A 411 27.26 -22.72 -33.87
N PRO A 412 27.87 -23.92 -34.01
CA PRO A 412 28.49 -24.62 -32.90
C PRO A 412 29.59 -23.81 -32.18
N GLU A 413 30.24 -22.87 -32.86
CA GLU A 413 31.30 -22.03 -32.27
C GLU A 413 30.79 -21.14 -31.14
N LEU A 414 29.50 -20.82 -31.12
CA LEU A 414 28.91 -20.03 -30.03
C LEU A 414 28.89 -20.78 -28.69
N TRP A 415 29.06 -22.11 -28.69
CA TRP A 415 29.24 -22.91 -27.47
C TRP A 415 30.70 -22.98 -27.00
N GLN A 416 31.65 -22.52 -27.81
CA GLN A 416 33.08 -22.62 -27.52
C GLN A 416 33.48 -22.00 -26.17
N PRO A 417 32.98 -20.80 -25.77
CA PRO A 417 33.30 -20.22 -24.47
C PRO A 417 32.91 -21.14 -23.30
N LEU A 418 31.74 -21.77 -23.38
CA LEU A 418 31.30 -22.73 -22.36
C LEU A 418 32.18 -23.97 -22.34
N LEU A 419 32.46 -24.54 -23.52
CA LEU A 419 33.25 -25.77 -23.65
C LEU A 419 34.69 -25.60 -23.13
N GLU A 420 35.30 -24.44 -23.37
CA GLU A 420 36.62 -24.06 -22.85
C GLU A 420 36.60 -23.85 -21.33
N ALA A 421 35.48 -23.35 -20.77
CA ALA A 421 35.32 -23.14 -19.34
C ALA A 421 34.99 -24.41 -18.54
N LEU A 422 34.55 -25.51 -19.16
CA LEU A 422 34.15 -26.74 -18.45
C LEU A 422 35.22 -27.32 -17.50
N PRO A 423 36.52 -27.37 -17.85
CA PRO A 423 37.56 -27.84 -16.93
C PRO A 423 37.68 -26.97 -15.68
N GLU A 424 37.59 -25.65 -15.84
CA GLU A 424 37.65 -24.70 -14.73
C GLU A 424 36.42 -24.81 -13.84
N LEU A 425 35.22 -24.91 -14.42
CA LEU A 425 33.98 -25.12 -13.68
C LEU A 425 34.05 -26.40 -12.82
N ARG A 426 34.60 -27.51 -13.35
CA ARG A 426 34.82 -28.74 -12.56
C ARG A 426 35.77 -28.51 -11.39
N GLN A 427 36.84 -27.73 -11.57
CA GLN A 427 37.77 -27.39 -10.47
C GLN A 427 37.11 -26.49 -9.42
N GLN A 428 36.18 -25.63 -9.82
CA GLN A 428 35.36 -24.82 -8.94
C GLN A 428 34.25 -25.62 -8.21
N GLY A 429 34.16 -26.93 -8.45
CA GLY A 429 33.22 -27.83 -7.76
C GLY A 429 31.91 -28.09 -8.50
N TRP A 430 31.78 -27.67 -9.77
CA TRP A 430 30.61 -27.99 -10.57
C TRP A 430 30.55 -29.48 -10.94
N ARG A 431 29.34 -30.03 -10.97
CA ARG A 431 29.04 -31.33 -11.56
C ARG A 431 28.58 -31.13 -13.01
N ILE A 432 29.36 -31.63 -13.97
CA ILE A 432 29.03 -31.52 -15.40
C ILE A 432 28.53 -32.89 -15.88
N GLU A 433 27.33 -32.92 -16.48
CA GLU A 433 26.63 -34.12 -16.96
C GLU A 433 26.33 -34.12 -18.45
#